data_AF-A0A640KY65-F1
#
_entry.id   AF-A0A640KY65-F1
#
_cell.length_a   1.000
_cell.length_b   1.000
_cell.length_c   1.000
_cell.angle_alpha   90.00
_cell.angle_beta   90.00
_cell.angle_gamma   90.00
#
_symmetry.space_group_name_H-M   'P 1'
#
loop_
_entity.id
_entity.type
_entity.pdbx_description
1 polymer ?
#
loop_
_entity_poly.entity_id
_entity_poly.type
_entity_poly.pdbx_seq_one_letter_code
_entity_poly.pdbx_strand_id
1 'polypeptide(L)'
;MKSPEWEAVPFTLSEAERLNTLKVLQAFAAAVPSLGWSGDDFCSWSGVRCLGDNVSVLLAHSGASGTLPEMPDDVDYSTVRLNEISIFGQRGGITGTLPSSWGKLRKVRTINLAYTGITGTLSASWSVMEALEEITLLNTRITGTLPEAWSDMRNVRRINLQRCNLYGSLPESWARMPSLQRVDLHENHFCGCVPETWITSPRLLVGVDSRHHIANCSTAQACAQPARRVPVVSTLGTTTTAAPAMPLQMNTTALPSTTSPPQ
;
A
#
# COMPACT_ATOMS: atom_id res chain seq x y z
N MET A 1 -55.20 2.28 0.46
CA MET A 1 -53.79 2.10 0.86
C MET A 1 -52.94 2.92 -0.09
N LYS A 2 -52.38 4.04 0.37
CA LYS A 2 -51.44 4.83 -0.43
C LYS A 2 -50.10 4.07 -0.45
N SER A 3 -49.53 3.92 -1.64
CA SER A 3 -48.17 3.42 -1.86
C SER A 3 -47.17 4.23 -1.02
N PRO A 4 -46.12 3.62 -0.44
CA PRO A 4 -45.03 4.40 0.13
C PRO A 4 -44.32 5.12 -1.01
N GLU A 5 -44.34 6.45 -0.98
CA GLU A 5 -43.45 7.29 -1.78
C GLU A 5 -42.03 7.00 -1.31
N TRP A 6 -41.20 6.50 -2.21
CA TRP A 6 -39.75 6.52 -2.06
C TRP A 6 -39.33 7.99 -2.22
N GLU A 7 -39.54 8.84 -1.22
CA GLU A 7 -38.91 10.16 -1.27
C GLU A 7 -37.40 9.93 -1.27
N ALA A 8 -36.76 10.18 -2.41
CA ALA A 8 -35.32 10.10 -2.54
C ALA A 8 -34.70 11.02 -1.48
N VAL A 9 -33.90 10.47 -0.57
CA VAL A 9 -33.24 11.27 0.48
C VAL A 9 -32.44 12.35 -0.23
N PRO A 10 -32.79 13.64 -0.06
CA PRO A 10 -32.11 14.71 -0.75
C PRO A 10 -30.65 14.73 -0.32
N PHE A 11 -29.75 15.00 -1.27
CA PHE A 11 -28.34 15.13 -0.94
C PHE A 11 -28.14 16.39 -0.10
N THR A 12 -27.62 16.25 1.11
CA THR A 12 -27.40 17.38 2.02
C THR A 12 -26.11 17.19 2.79
N LEU A 13 -25.18 18.14 2.62
CA LEU A 13 -23.96 18.26 3.40
C LEU A 13 -23.95 19.59 4.14
N SER A 14 -23.37 19.61 5.33
CA SER A 14 -22.93 20.84 5.99
C SER A 14 -21.81 21.52 5.21
N GLU A 15 -21.57 22.80 5.50
CA GLU A 15 -20.50 23.57 4.86
C GLU A 15 -19.12 22.93 5.06
N ALA A 16 -18.82 22.46 6.27
CA ALA A 16 -17.56 21.78 6.58
C ALA A 16 -17.41 20.46 5.80
N GLU A 17 -18.47 19.66 5.71
CA GLU A 17 -18.45 18.41 4.95
C GLU A 17 -18.26 18.66 3.45
N ARG A 18 -18.96 19.66 2.90
CA ARG A 18 -18.79 20.05 1.49
C ARG A 18 -17.37 20.53 1.22
N LEU A 19 -16.83 21.41 2.07
CA LEU A 19 -15.50 21.98 1.92
C LEU A 19 -14.41 20.90 1.98
N ASN A 20 -14.40 20.07 3.03
CA ASN A 20 -13.37 19.04 3.20
C ASN A 20 -13.47 17.93 2.16
N THR A 21 -14.69 17.56 1.75
CA THR A 21 -14.88 16.59 0.66
C THR A 21 -14.41 17.15 -0.68
N LEU A 22 -14.71 18.43 -0.97
CA LEU A 22 -14.24 19.11 -2.18
C LEU A 22 -12.71 19.13 -2.26
N LYS A 23 -12.00 19.46 -1.16
CA LYS A 23 -10.53 19.45 -1.13
C LYS A 23 -9.94 18.08 -1.49
N VAL A 24 -10.53 17.00 -0.98
CA VAL A 24 -10.13 15.63 -1.33
C VAL A 24 -10.34 15.36 -2.82
N LEU A 25 -11.50 15.72 -3.38
CA LEU A 25 -11.79 15.50 -4.80
C LEU A 25 -10.94 16.40 -5.72
N GLN A 26 -10.55 17.60 -5.28
CA GLN A 26 -9.61 18.46 -5.99
C GLN A 26 -8.21 17.85 -6.05
N ALA A 27 -7.78 17.10 -5.03
CA ALA A 27 -6.54 16.33 -5.10
C ALA A 27 -6.62 15.25 -6.21
N PHE A 28 -7.76 14.59 -6.37
CA PHE A 28 -8.00 13.68 -7.52
C PHE A 28 -7.96 14.42 -8.85
N ALA A 29 -8.63 15.58 -8.95
CA ALA A 29 -8.61 16.40 -10.16
C ALA A 29 -7.18 16.81 -10.57
N ALA A 30 -6.34 17.16 -9.60
CA ALA A 30 -4.94 17.52 -9.83
C ALA A 30 -4.08 16.31 -10.26
N ALA A 31 -4.26 15.14 -9.62
CA ALA A 31 -3.48 13.94 -9.91
C ALA A 31 -3.93 13.20 -11.17
N VAL A 32 -5.17 13.43 -11.62
CA VAL A 32 -5.78 12.82 -12.81
C VAL A 32 -6.40 13.92 -13.69
N PRO A 33 -5.58 14.74 -14.39
CA PRO A 33 -6.09 15.89 -15.15
C PRO A 33 -7.09 15.53 -16.26
N SER A 34 -7.02 14.30 -16.77
CA SER A 34 -7.95 13.76 -17.77
C SER A 34 -9.41 13.70 -17.33
N LEU A 35 -9.70 13.83 -16.02
CA LEU A 35 -11.06 13.90 -15.51
C LEU A 35 -11.77 15.22 -15.86
N GLY A 36 -11.01 16.30 -16.11
CA GLY A 36 -11.57 17.61 -16.42
C GLY A 36 -12.40 18.24 -15.30
N TRP A 37 -12.29 17.72 -14.07
CA TRP A 37 -13.02 18.23 -12.92
C TRP A 37 -12.57 19.64 -12.55
N SER A 38 -13.52 20.56 -12.37
CA SER A 38 -13.27 21.96 -12.01
C SER A 38 -14.49 22.60 -11.34
N GLY A 39 -14.30 23.72 -10.64
CA GLY A 39 -15.35 24.37 -9.86
C GLY A 39 -15.52 23.77 -8.46
N ASP A 40 -16.69 23.94 -7.86
CA ASP A 40 -17.01 23.53 -6.50
C ASP A 40 -18.26 22.64 -6.39
N ASP A 41 -19.10 22.58 -7.42
CA ASP A 41 -20.24 21.67 -7.52
C ASP A 41 -19.80 20.27 -7.99
N PHE A 42 -19.11 19.56 -7.11
CA PHE A 42 -18.56 18.24 -7.42
C PHE A 42 -19.62 17.18 -7.73
N CYS A 43 -20.88 17.39 -7.34
CA CYS A 43 -21.95 16.44 -7.66
C CYS A 43 -22.35 16.48 -9.15
N SER A 44 -21.96 17.53 -9.87
CA SER A 44 -22.10 17.63 -11.33
C SER A 44 -20.96 16.96 -12.10
N TRP A 45 -19.86 16.59 -11.44
CA TRP A 45 -18.68 16.08 -12.09
C TRP A 45 -18.88 14.66 -12.63
N SER A 46 -18.38 14.41 -13.84
CA SER A 46 -18.45 13.09 -14.46
C SER A 46 -17.77 12.04 -13.57
N GLY A 47 -18.50 10.99 -13.24
CA GLY A 47 -18.03 9.92 -12.35
C GLY A 47 -18.10 10.24 -10.86
N VAL A 48 -18.62 11.39 -10.44
CA VAL A 48 -18.96 11.64 -9.03
C VAL A 48 -20.44 11.38 -8.82
N ARG A 49 -20.76 10.60 -7.77
CA ARG A 49 -22.14 10.32 -7.36
C ARG A 49 -22.37 10.81 -5.93
N CYS A 50 -23.38 11.63 -5.76
CA CYS A 50 -23.83 12.16 -4.49
C CYS A 50 -25.21 11.57 -4.13
N LEU A 51 -25.32 10.90 -2.99
CA LEU A 51 -26.59 10.29 -2.52
C LEU A 51 -26.69 10.38 -1.00
N GLY A 52 -27.75 11.03 -0.49
CA GLY A 52 -27.89 11.31 0.94
C GLY A 52 -26.75 12.18 1.46
N ASP A 53 -25.90 11.63 2.30
CA ASP A 53 -24.68 12.28 2.80
C ASP A 53 -23.39 11.62 2.28
N ASN A 54 -23.49 10.73 1.28
CA ASN A 54 -22.36 10.00 0.74
C ASN A 54 -21.94 10.52 -0.63
N VAL A 55 -20.63 10.60 -0.82
CA VAL A 55 -19.98 10.92 -2.08
C VAL A 55 -19.18 9.71 -2.55
N SER A 56 -19.28 9.38 -3.83
CA SER A 56 -18.59 8.24 -4.46
C SER A 56 -17.87 8.68 -5.72
N VAL A 57 -16.65 8.22 -5.93
CA VAL A 57 -15.92 8.35 -7.20
C VAL A 57 -16.05 7.03 -7.95
N LEU A 58 -16.74 7.04 -9.09
CA LEU A 58 -17.09 5.90 -9.92
C LEU A 58 -16.62 6.13 -11.35
N LEU A 59 -15.46 5.56 -11.68
CA LEU A 59 -14.79 5.71 -12.97
C LEU A 59 -14.56 4.32 -13.57
N ALA A 60 -15.42 3.95 -14.52
CA ALA A 60 -15.38 2.67 -15.20
C ALA A 60 -15.04 2.87 -16.68
N HIS A 61 -13.88 2.39 -17.12
CA HIS A 61 -13.47 2.44 -18.55
C HIS A 61 -13.56 3.86 -19.16
N SER A 62 -13.31 4.89 -18.34
CA SER A 62 -13.46 6.30 -18.72
C SER A 62 -12.27 6.84 -19.52
N GLY A 63 -11.19 6.05 -19.66
CA GLY A 63 -9.94 6.53 -20.25
C GLY A 63 -9.16 7.47 -19.32
N ALA A 64 -9.48 7.47 -18.03
CA ALA A 64 -8.81 8.28 -17.04
C ALA A 64 -7.32 7.89 -16.97
N SER A 65 -6.47 8.90 -17.08
CA SER A 65 -5.02 8.81 -17.04
C SER A 65 -4.43 9.79 -16.04
N GLY A 66 -3.44 9.32 -15.27
CA GLY A 66 -2.84 10.04 -14.15
C GLY A 66 -2.34 9.11 -13.05
N THR A 67 -2.34 9.61 -11.83
CA THR A 67 -1.91 8.87 -10.62
C THR A 67 -2.92 9.02 -9.49
N LEU A 68 -2.81 8.18 -8.46
CA LEU A 68 -3.60 8.36 -7.24
C LEU A 68 -2.99 9.47 -6.37
N PRO A 69 -3.79 10.42 -5.85
CA PRO A 69 -3.28 11.52 -5.04
C PRO A 69 -2.93 11.08 -3.61
N GLU A 70 -1.85 11.65 -3.07
CA GLU A 70 -1.72 11.77 -1.62
C GLU A 70 -2.74 12.81 -1.11
N MET A 71 -3.28 12.56 0.08
CA MET A 71 -4.35 13.34 0.70
C MET A 71 -3.79 14.57 1.41
N PRO A 72 -4.35 15.79 1.15
CA PRO A 72 -3.81 17.05 1.68
C PRO A 72 -3.75 17.11 3.21
N ASP A 73 -2.82 17.88 3.77
CA ASP A 73 -2.70 18.00 5.23
C ASP A 73 -3.74 18.95 5.85
N ASP A 74 -4.32 19.86 5.05
CA ASP A 74 -5.27 20.90 5.47
C ASP A 74 -6.74 20.46 5.34
N VAL A 75 -7.04 19.20 5.70
CA VAL A 75 -8.38 18.61 5.63
C VAL A 75 -8.77 18.00 6.97
N ASP A 76 -9.96 18.34 7.46
CA ASP A 76 -10.56 17.61 8.58
C ASP A 76 -11.27 16.35 8.08
N TYR A 77 -10.56 15.22 8.15
CA TYR A 77 -11.03 13.93 7.66
C TYR A 77 -12.22 13.34 8.43
N SER A 78 -12.56 13.88 9.60
CA SER A 78 -13.77 13.48 10.33
C SER A 78 -15.06 13.92 9.61
N THR A 79 -14.97 14.97 8.79
CA THR A 79 -16.09 15.54 8.03
C THR A 79 -16.09 15.17 6.54
N VAL A 80 -15.08 14.43 6.07
CA VAL A 80 -15.03 13.97 4.67
C VAL A 80 -16.09 12.90 4.43
N ARG A 81 -16.90 13.10 3.38
CA ARG A 81 -18.05 12.25 3.04
C ARG A 81 -17.82 11.29 1.87
N LEU A 82 -16.55 11.10 1.48
CA LEU A 82 -16.15 10.11 0.50
C LEU A 82 -16.29 8.68 1.06
N ASN A 83 -17.17 7.89 0.47
CA ASN A 83 -17.50 6.53 0.91
C ASN A 83 -16.99 5.45 -0.04
N GLU A 84 -16.85 5.75 -1.33
CA GLU A 84 -16.42 4.77 -2.34
C GLU A 84 -15.45 5.40 -3.33
N ILE A 85 -14.34 4.70 -3.59
CA ILE A 85 -13.37 5.01 -4.63
C ILE A 85 -13.29 3.79 -5.55
N SER A 86 -13.97 3.86 -6.69
CA SER A 86 -14.03 2.80 -7.68
C SER A 86 -13.52 3.34 -9.02
N ILE A 87 -12.24 3.07 -9.30
CA ILE A 87 -11.54 3.51 -10.52
C ILE A 87 -10.99 2.26 -11.20
N PHE A 88 -11.77 1.66 -12.09
CA PHE A 88 -11.44 0.37 -12.68
C PHE A 88 -11.48 0.37 -14.20
N GLY A 89 -10.75 -0.57 -14.81
CA GLY A 89 -10.78 -0.78 -16.26
C GLY A 89 -10.10 0.32 -17.06
N GLN A 90 -9.12 1.03 -16.48
CA GLN A 90 -8.50 2.20 -17.09
C GLN A 90 -7.37 1.87 -18.09
N ARG A 91 -7.25 0.59 -18.53
CA ARG A 91 -6.27 0.11 -19.52
C ARG A 91 -4.81 0.54 -19.23
N GLY A 92 -4.45 0.67 -17.95
CA GLY A 92 -3.12 1.14 -17.53
C GLY A 92 -2.94 2.66 -17.48
N GLY A 93 -3.99 3.46 -17.68
CA GLY A 93 -3.94 4.94 -17.62
C GLY A 93 -3.71 5.48 -16.21
N ILE A 94 -4.28 4.83 -15.19
CA ILE A 94 -4.00 5.14 -13.79
C ILE A 94 -2.77 4.35 -13.35
N THR A 95 -1.69 5.05 -13.03
CA THR A 95 -0.37 4.49 -12.67
C THR A 95 0.11 5.06 -11.32
N GLY A 96 1.35 4.79 -10.94
CA GLY A 96 1.89 5.18 -9.63
C GLY A 96 1.63 4.13 -8.56
N THR A 97 1.70 4.53 -7.30
CA THR A 97 1.60 3.62 -6.14
C THR A 97 0.34 3.87 -5.31
N LEU A 98 0.02 2.96 -4.39
CA LEU A 98 -1.05 3.17 -3.42
C LEU A 98 -0.65 4.25 -2.41
N PRO A 99 -1.37 5.38 -2.31
CA PRO A 99 -0.97 6.48 -1.45
C PRO A 99 -1.06 6.09 0.02
N SER A 100 -0.03 6.42 0.79
CA SER A 100 0.02 6.07 2.22
C SER A 100 -0.99 6.86 3.04
N SER A 101 -1.23 8.11 2.66
CA SER A 101 -2.17 9.03 3.32
C SER A 101 -3.64 8.66 3.15
N TRP A 102 -4.00 7.67 2.33
CA TRP A 102 -5.39 7.18 2.28
C TRP A 102 -5.84 6.57 3.61
N GLY A 103 -4.90 6.20 4.49
CA GLY A 103 -5.19 5.90 5.90
C GLY A 103 -5.88 7.05 6.66
N LYS A 104 -5.87 8.29 6.15
CA LYS A 104 -6.61 9.42 6.70
C LYS A 104 -8.12 9.34 6.39
N LEU A 105 -8.56 8.61 5.36
CA LEU A 105 -9.95 8.54 4.93
C LEU A 105 -10.79 7.66 5.88
N ARG A 106 -11.59 8.30 6.74
CA ARG A 106 -12.35 7.64 7.81
C ARG A 106 -13.66 6.99 7.37
N LYS A 107 -14.25 7.45 6.26
CA LYS A 107 -15.58 7.02 5.78
C LYS A 107 -15.56 6.10 4.56
N VAL A 108 -14.40 5.91 3.92
CA VAL A 108 -14.30 5.04 2.73
C VAL A 108 -14.54 3.59 3.13
N ARG A 109 -15.56 2.97 2.54
CA ARG A 109 -15.92 1.55 2.69
C ARG A 109 -15.40 0.68 1.57
N THR A 110 -15.30 1.23 0.36
CA THR A 110 -14.93 0.45 -0.83
C THR A 110 -13.80 1.14 -1.58
N ILE A 111 -12.73 0.37 -1.82
CA ILE A 111 -11.66 0.72 -2.75
C ILE A 111 -11.62 -0.35 -3.84
N ASN A 112 -11.90 0.05 -5.07
CA ASN A 112 -11.75 -0.79 -6.26
C ASN A 112 -10.85 -0.09 -7.28
N LEU A 113 -9.67 -0.66 -7.51
CA LEU A 113 -8.68 -0.17 -8.45
C LEU A 113 -8.32 -1.25 -9.48
N ALA A 114 -9.23 -2.20 -9.71
CA ALA A 114 -8.99 -3.34 -10.59
C ALA A 114 -8.67 -2.92 -12.03
N TYR A 115 -7.82 -3.68 -12.71
CA TYR A 115 -7.46 -3.42 -14.11
C TYR A 115 -6.88 -2.02 -14.34
N THR A 116 -6.05 -1.55 -13.41
CA THR A 116 -5.26 -0.30 -13.53
C THR A 116 -3.77 -0.62 -13.64
N GLY A 117 -2.96 0.40 -13.93
CA GLY A 117 -1.50 0.31 -14.06
C GLY A 117 -0.75 0.54 -12.74
N ILE A 118 -1.43 0.47 -11.60
CA ILE A 118 -0.84 0.73 -10.28
C ILE A 118 0.25 -0.30 -9.97
N THR A 119 1.38 0.19 -9.43
CA THR A 119 2.58 -0.55 -9.04
C THR A 119 2.91 -0.29 -7.57
N GLY A 120 4.08 -0.75 -7.10
CA GLY A 120 4.51 -0.58 -5.72
C GLY A 120 3.95 -1.66 -4.81
N THR A 121 3.91 -1.40 -3.50
CA THR A 121 3.47 -2.37 -2.49
C THR A 121 2.11 -2.02 -1.90
N LEU A 122 1.48 -3.01 -1.26
CA LEU A 122 0.32 -2.77 -0.40
C LEU A 122 0.72 -1.81 0.73
N SER A 123 -0.10 -0.78 0.96
CA SER A 123 0.20 0.24 1.97
C SER A 123 -0.19 -0.24 3.36
N ALA A 124 0.81 -0.47 4.22
CA ALA A 124 0.57 -0.85 5.62
C ALA A 124 -0.24 0.21 6.38
N SER A 125 -0.09 1.49 6.02
CA SER A 125 -0.80 2.64 6.61
C SER A 125 -2.33 2.58 6.43
N TRP A 126 -2.84 1.72 5.55
CA TRP A 126 -4.29 1.52 5.42
C TRP A 126 -4.89 0.76 6.59
N SER A 127 -4.07 0.16 7.48
CA SER A 127 -4.54 -0.59 8.65
C SER A 127 -5.46 0.21 9.57
N VAL A 128 -5.34 1.54 9.56
CA VAL A 128 -6.13 2.47 10.38
C VAL A 128 -7.41 2.98 9.69
N MET A 129 -7.75 2.50 8.50
CA MET A 129 -8.99 2.90 7.81
C MET A 129 -10.21 2.28 8.52
N GLU A 130 -10.89 3.11 9.30
CA GLU A 130 -11.93 2.68 10.24
C GLU A 130 -13.17 2.09 9.56
N ALA A 131 -13.57 2.60 8.39
CA ALA A 131 -14.78 2.16 7.71
C ALA A 131 -14.54 1.16 6.57
N LEU A 132 -13.29 0.83 6.22
CA LEU A 132 -13.00 0.06 5.02
C LEU A 132 -13.55 -1.37 5.14
N GLU A 133 -14.35 -1.78 4.17
CA GLU A 133 -15.03 -3.09 4.10
C GLU A 133 -14.50 -3.93 2.92
N GLU A 134 -14.18 -3.30 1.79
CA GLU A 134 -13.82 -4.00 0.56
C GLU A 134 -12.60 -3.39 -0.14
N ILE A 135 -11.65 -4.25 -0.48
CA ILE A 135 -10.44 -3.90 -1.22
C ILE A 135 -10.35 -4.78 -2.47
N THR A 136 -10.35 -4.17 -3.65
CA THR A 136 -10.16 -4.88 -4.92
C THR A 136 -9.02 -4.23 -5.71
N LEU A 137 -7.92 -4.97 -5.88
CA LEU A 137 -6.75 -4.59 -6.70
C LEU A 137 -6.47 -5.62 -7.81
N LEU A 138 -7.48 -6.40 -8.18
CA LEU A 138 -7.41 -7.45 -9.21
C LEU A 138 -6.72 -6.94 -10.48
N ASN A 139 -5.77 -7.73 -10.99
CA ASN A 139 -5.09 -7.46 -12.25
C ASN A 139 -4.41 -6.08 -12.28
N THR A 140 -3.59 -5.81 -11.26
CA THR A 140 -2.70 -4.65 -11.15
C THR A 140 -1.25 -5.14 -11.10
N ARG A 141 -0.28 -4.21 -11.08
CA ARG A 141 1.15 -4.53 -11.03
C ARG A 141 1.72 -4.43 -9.61
N ILE A 142 0.87 -4.44 -8.59
CA ILE A 142 1.26 -4.44 -7.18
C ILE A 142 2.17 -5.63 -6.88
N THR A 143 3.23 -5.38 -6.13
CA THR A 143 4.22 -6.36 -5.69
C THR A 143 4.47 -6.25 -4.19
N GLY A 144 5.49 -6.95 -3.68
CA GLY A 144 5.79 -7.06 -2.25
C GLY A 144 4.98 -8.15 -1.57
N THR A 145 4.96 -8.10 -0.24
CA THR A 145 4.26 -9.08 0.61
C THR A 145 2.90 -8.58 1.07
N LEU A 146 2.08 -9.48 1.59
CA LEU A 146 0.87 -9.09 2.32
C LEU A 146 1.28 -8.44 3.66
N PRO A 147 0.83 -7.21 3.96
CA PRO A 147 1.22 -6.50 5.18
C PRO A 147 0.55 -7.12 6.40
N GLU A 148 1.34 -7.53 7.39
CA GLU A 148 0.81 -8.03 8.67
C GLU A 148 -0.05 -6.98 9.39
N ALA A 149 0.27 -5.70 9.23
CA ALA A 149 -0.48 -4.58 9.81
C ALA A 149 -1.97 -4.56 9.42
N TRP A 150 -2.35 -5.15 8.28
CA TRP A 150 -3.77 -5.24 7.89
C TRP A 150 -4.58 -6.15 8.82
N SER A 151 -3.94 -6.95 9.67
CA SER A 151 -4.62 -7.71 10.73
C SER A 151 -5.37 -6.82 11.73
N ASP A 152 -5.02 -5.53 11.82
CA ASP A 152 -5.71 -4.54 12.67
C ASP A 152 -7.00 -3.97 12.04
N MET A 153 -7.24 -4.21 10.74
CA MET A 153 -8.44 -3.70 10.06
C MET A 153 -9.70 -4.41 10.60
N ARG A 154 -10.54 -3.64 11.29
CA ARG A 154 -11.71 -4.17 12.01
C ARG A 154 -12.90 -4.50 11.10
N ASN A 155 -13.06 -3.74 10.02
CA ASN A 155 -14.28 -3.80 9.20
C ASN A 155 -14.07 -4.46 7.83
N VAL A 156 -12.84 -4.77 7.43
CA VAL A 156 -12.59 -5.38 6.12
C VAL A 156 -13.19 -6.79 6.06
N ARG A 157 -14.03 -7.00 5.07
CA ARG A 157 -14.78 -8.24 4.81
C ARG A 157 -14.26 -8.98 3.60
N ARG A 158 -13.88 -8.25 2.55
CA ARG A 158 -13.47 -8.83 1.27
C ARG A 158 -12.19 -8.19 0.77
N ILE A 159 -11.22 -9.03 0.45
CA ILE A 159 -9.95 -8.64 -0.16
C ILE A 159 -9.77 -9.45 -1.45
N ASN A 160 -9.70 -8.76 -2.59
CA ASN A 160 -9.37 -9.37 -3.87
C ASN A 160 -8.06 -8.77 -4.41
N LEU A 161 -7.01 -9.59 -4.41
CA LEU A 161 -5.67 -9.26 -4.88
C LEU A 161 -5.20 -10.28 -5.94
N GLN A 162 -6.14 -10.87 -6.69
CA GLN A 162 -5.81 -11.83 -7.73
C GLN A 162 -5.02 -11.19 -8.87
N ARG A 163 -4.19 -11.98 -9.57
CA ARG A 163 -3.43 -11.52 -10.74
C ARG A 163 -2.58 -10.27 -10.46
N CYS A 164 -1.92 -10.26 -9.32
CA CYS A 164 -0.92 -9.26 -8.98
C CYS A 164 0.49 -9.88 -9.06
N ASN A 165 1.50 -9.13 -8.64
CA ASN A 165 2.88 -9.60 -8.51
C ASN A 165 3.29 -9.77 -7.02
N LEU A 166 2.33 -10.13 -6.15
CA LEU A 166 2.58 -10.32 -4.72
C LEU A 166 3.36 -11.61 -4.47
N TYR A 167 4.22 -11.61 -3.46
CA TYR A 167 5.06 -12.74 -3.09
C TYR A 167 5.20 -12.88 -1.57
N GLY A 168 5.96 -13.89 -1.14
CA GLY A 168 6.18 -14.19 0.28
C GLY A 168 5.16 -15.16 0.85
N SER A 169 5.24 -15.38 2.16
CA SER A 169 4.29 -16.23 2.89
C SER A 169 2.99 -15.50 3.19
N LEU A 170 1.91 -16.25 3.36
CA LEU A 170 0.63 -15.71 3.81
C LEU A 170 0.66 -15.45 5.33
N PRO A 171 0.28 -14.25 5.80
CA PRO A 171 0.38 -13.89 7.21
C PRO A 171 -0.71 -14.58 8.03
N GLU A 172 -0.30 -15.34 9.04
CA GLU A 172 -1.23 -16.03 9.94
C GLU A 172 -2.17 -15.05 10.67
N SER A 173 -1.68 -13.84 10.93
CA SER A 173 -2.43 -12.78 11.64
C SER A 173 -3.73 -12.37 10.94
N TRP A 174 -3.84 -12.51 9.62
CA TRP A 174 -5.06 -12.16 8.89
C TRP A 174 -6.27 -13.03 9.26
N ALA A 175 -6.07 -14.26 9.73
CA ALA A 175 -7.18 -15.09 10.24
C ALA A 175 -7.87 -14.47 11.47
N ARG A 176 -7.17 -13.59 12.19
CA ARG A 176 -7.69 -12.90 13.39
C ARG A 176 -8.49 -11.65 13.05
N MET A 177 -8.50 -11.21 11.80
CA MET A 177 -9.32 -10.07 11.38
C MET A 177 -10.80 -10.36 11.66
N PRO A 178 -11.49 -9.51 12.45
CA PRO A 178 -12.77 -9.87 13.04
C PRO A 178 -13.91 -9.98 12.02
N SER A 179 -13.83 -9.22 10.93
CA SER A 179 -14.89 -9.14 9.91
C SER A 179 -14.53 -9.84 8.60
N LEU A 180 -13.32 -10.37 8.47
CA LEU A 180 -12.82 -10.93 7.22
C LEU A 180 -13.56 -12.21 6.84
N GLN A 181 -14.17 -12.20 5.66
CA GLN A 181 -15.03 -13.26 5.14
C GLN A 181 -14.47 -13.89 3.86
N ARG A 182 -13.73 -13.12 3.05
CA ARG A 182 -13.19 -13.61 1.78
C ARG A 182 -11.86 -12.97 1.43
N VAL A 183 -10.91 -13.81 1.04
CA VAL A 183 -9.60 -13.41 0.54
C VAL A 183 -9.32 -14.16 -0.76
N ASP A 184 -9.21 -13.45 -1.87
CA ASP A 184 -8.85 -14.01 -3.18
C ASP A 184 -7.44 -13.55 -3.59
N LEU A 185 -6.54 -14.50 -3.76
CA LEU A 185 -5.08 -14.34 -3.93
C LEU A 185 -4.52 -15.16 -5.10
N HIS A 186 -5.38 -15.85 -5.86
CA HIS A 186 -4.98 -16.64 -7.03
C HIS A 186 -4.10 -15.86 -8.01
N GLU A 187 -3.26 -16.60 -8.74
CA GLU A 187 -2.39 -16.04 -9.79
C GLU A 187 -1.43 -14.97 -9.23
N ASN A 188 -0.71 -15.32 -8.15
CA ASN A 188 0.37 -14.54 -7.56
C ASN A 188 1.63 -15.40 -7.38
N HIS A 189 2.67 -14.83 -6.78
CA HIS A 189 3.98 -15.46 -6.56
C HIS A 189 4.22 -15.82 -5.09
N PHE A 190 3.15 -16.17 -4.36
CA PHE A 190 3.26 -16.61 -2.96
C PHE A 190 4.09 -17.89 -2.82
N CYS A 191 4.58 -18.11 -1.62
CA CYS A 191 5.36 -19.28 -1.21
C CYS A 191 4.84 -19.81 0.14
N GLY A 192 5.22 -21.03 0.48
CA GLY A 192 4.79 -21.74 1.68
C GLY A 192 3.38 -22.33 1.56
N CYS A 193 2.89 -22.81 2.69
CA CYS A 193 1.53 -23.34 2.83
C CYS A 193 0.53 -22.25 3.16
N VAL A 194 -0.74 -22.49 2.86
CA VAL A 194 -1.83 -21.72 3.51
C VAL A 194 -1.77 -22.00 5.03
N PRO A 195 -1.77 -20.96 5.89
CA PRO A 195 -1.73 -21.15 7.33
C PRO A 195 -2.92 -21.99 7.81
N GLU A 196 -2.69 -22.89 8.77
CA GLU A 196 -3.76 -23.75 9.30
C GLU A 196 -4.93 -22.93 9.85
N THR A 197 -4.64 -21.80 10.51
CA THR A 197 -5.65 -20.87 11.03
C THR A 197 -6.57 -20.28 9.95
N TRP A 198 -6.13 -20.19 8.70
CA TRP A 198 -6.98 -19.77 7.60
C TRP A 198 -7.92 -20.92 7.17
N ILE A 199 -7.39 -22.15 7.10
CA ILE A 199 -8.13 -23.35 6.68
C ILE A 199 -9.19 -23.75 7.70
N THR A 200 -8.86 -23.69 8.99
CA THR A 200 -9.77 -24.07 10.08
C THR A 200 -10.77 -22.98 10.44
N SER A 201 -10.65 -21.79 9.83
CA SER A 201 -11.57 -20.68 10.09
C SER A 201 -12.95 -20.97 9.47
N PRO A 202 -14.04 -21.00 10.26
CA PRO A 202 -15.38 -21.31 9.74
C PRO A 202 -16.00 -20.16 8.93
N ARG A 203 -15.41 -18.96 8.97
CA ARG A 203 -15.95 -17.74 8.35
C ARG A 203 -15.15 -17.25 7.15
N LEU A 204 -13.91 -17.73 6.97
CA LEU A 204 -12.98 -17.22 5.98
C LEU A 204 -12.98 -18.11 4.74
N LEU A 205 -13.46 -17.57 3.63
CA LEU A 205 -13.29 -18.19 2.32
C LEU A 205 -11.93 -17.80 1.74
N VAL A 206 -11.06 -18.79 1.57
CA VAL A 206 -9.70 -18.63 1.07
C VAL A 206 -9.63 -19.05 -0.39
N GLY A 207 -9.30 -18.11 -1.27
CA GLY A 207 -8.99 -18.36 -2.67
C GLY A 207 -7.50 -18.22 -2.93
N VAL A 208 -6.75 -19.32 -2.90
CA VAL A 208 -5.30 -19.35 -3.18
C VAL A 208 -5.02 -20.49 -4.16
N ASP A 209 -3.96 -20.38 -4.96
CA ASP A 209 -3.57 -21.43 -5.91
C ASP A 209 -3.38 -22.79 -5.19
N SER A 210 -3.87 -23.86 -5.81
CA SER A 210 -3.92 -25.22 -5.23
C SER A 210 -2.56 -25.75 -4.75
N ARG A 211 -1.45 -25.28 -5.33
CA ARG A 211 -0.08 -25.62 -4.90
C ARG A 211 0.24 -25.25 -3.46
N HIS A 212 -0.53 -24.34 -2.85
CA HIS A 212 -0.36 -23.95 -1.44
C HIS A 212 -1.17 -24.82 -0.47
N HIS A 213 -1.99 -25.75 -0.98
CA HIS A 213 -2.82 -26.69 -0.20
C HIS A 213 -2.29 -28.14 -0.21
N ILE A 214 -1.24 -28.44 -0.98
CA ILE A 214 -0.67 -29.80 -1.05
C ILE A 214 0.13 -30.14 0.22
N ALA A 215 0.19 -31.41 0.62
CA ALA A 215 0.80 -31.83 1.88
C ALA A 215 2.27 -31.41 2.08
N ASN A 216 3.04 -31.28 0.99
CA ASN A 216 4.45 -30.86 1.01
C ASN A 216 4.66 -29.40 0.58
N CYS A 217 3.63 -28.54 0.66
CA CYS A 217 3.74 -27.12 0.27
C CYS A 217 4.90 -26.39 0.95
N SER A 218 5.26 -26.76 2.18
CA SER A 218 6.34 -26.14 2.94
C SER A 218 7.72 -26.37 2.32
N THR A 219 7.92 -27.48 1.61
CA THR A 219 9.17 -27.81 0.92
C THR A 219 9.07 -27.54 -0.58
N ALA A 220 7.94 -27.91 -1.20
CA ALA A 220 7.72 -27.73 -2.64
C ALA A 220 7.58 -26.26 -3.05
N GLN A 221 7.08 -25.41 -2.14
CA GLN A 221 6.92 -23.96 -2.35
C GLN A 221 7.71 -23.18 -1.30
N ALA A 222 8.84 -23.69 -0.80
CA ALA A 222 9.58 -23.02 0.28
C ALA A 222 9.89 -21.56 -0.05
N CYS A 223 9.62 -20.66 0.89
CA CYS A 223 10.00 -19.26 0.74
C CYS A 223 11.53 -19.11 0.75
N ALA A 224 12.06 -18.34 -0.19
CA ALA A 224 13.49 -18.02 -0.21
C ALA A 224 13.85 -17.33 1.12
N GLN A 225 14.78 -17.93 1.87
CA GLN A 225 15.33 -17.29 3.05
C GLN A 225 16.10 -16.04 2.62
N PRO A 226 15.95 -14.89 3.30
CA PRO A 226 16.82 -13.75 3.05
C PRO A 226 18.26 -14.23 3.26
N ALA A 227 19.11 -14.05 2.24
CA ALA A 227 20.47 -14.57 2.25
C ALA A 227 21.17 -14.15 3.56
N ARG A 228 21.41 -15.13 4.44
CA ARG A 228 22.16 -14.94 5.67
C ARG A 228 23.52 -14.40 5.24
N ARG A 229 23.81 -13.12 5.49
CA ARG A 229 25.17 -12.60 5.37
C ARG A 229 26.00 -13.39 6.37
N VAL A 230 26.71 -14.41 5.88
CA VAL A 230 27.74 -15.07 6.67
C VAL A 230 28.81 -14.01 6.91
N PRO A 231 29.15 -13.67 8.16
CA PRO A 231 30.32 -12.84 8.40
C PRO A 231 31.52 -13.63 7.90
N VAL A 232 32.19 -13.12 6.87
CA VAL A 232 33.50 -13.64 6.47
C VAL A 232 34.43 -13.31 7.64
N VAL A 233 34.74 -14.32 8.46
CA VAL A 233 35.83 -14.22 9.44
C VAL A 233 37.12 -14.20 8.62
N SER A 234 37.66 -13.01 8.38
CA SER A 234 39.03 -12.86 7.88
C SER A 234 39.98 -13.28 9.00
N THR A 235 40.41 -14.54 8.99
CA THR A 235 41.60 -14.98 9.73
C THR A 235 42.82 -14.38 9.07
N LEU A 236 43.24 -13.20 9.53
CA LEU A 236 44.60 -12.69 9.31
C LEU A 236 45.55 -13.55 10.16
N GLY A 237 46.25 -14.47 9.51
CA GLY A 237 47.39 -15.16 10.10
C GLY A 237 48.52 -14.16 10.34
N THR A 238 48.87 -13.94 11.60
CA THR A 238 50.08 -13.24 12.00
C THR A 238 51.25 -14.21 11.97
N THR A 239 52.04 -14.19 10.90
CA THR A 239 53.39 -14.78 10.88
C THR A 239 54.38 -13.71 11.33
N THR A 240 54.86 -13.86 12.56
CA THR A 240 55.99 -13.13 13.12
C THR A 240 57.27 -13.65 12.47
N THR A 241 58.00 -12.78 11.76
CA THR A 241 59.39 -13.04 11.36
C THR A 241 60.25 -11.89 11.86
N ALA A 242 61.08 -12.20 12.85
CA ALA A 242 62.12 -11.32 13.37
C ALA A 242 63.33 -11.30 12.43
N ALA A 243 63.95 -10.14 12.25
CA ALA A 243 65.28 -9.99 11.65
C ALA A 243 66.04 -8.84 12.33
N PRO A 244 67.39 -8.87 12.33
CA PRO A 244 68.21 -8.38 13.44
C PRO A 244 68.94 -7.04 13.18
N ALA A 245 69.73 -6.67 14.20
CA ALA A 245 70.39 -5.41 14.51
C ALA A 245 71.24 -4.69 13.43
N MET A 246 71.31 -3.36 13.64
CA MET A 246 72.19 -2.33 13.05
C MET A 246 73.69 -2.67 13.03
N PRO A 247 74.46 -1.92 12.22
CA PRO A 247 75.40 -0.98 12.82
C PRO A 247 75.40 0.44 12.23
N LEU A 248 75.96 1.34 13.04
CA LEU A 248 76.08 2.81 12.97
C LEU A 248 77.02 3.32 11.86
N GLN A 249 76.76 4.55 11.35
CA GLN A 249 77.77 5.62 11.33
C GLN A 249 77.22 7.03 10.97
N MET A 250 77.41 7.95 11.93
CA MET A 250 77.90 9.37 11.90
C MET A 250 77.33 10.40 10.89
N ASN A 251 76.60 11.41 11.38
CA ASN A 251 77.01 12.83 11.64
C ASN A 251 77.27 13.67 10.36
N THR A 252 76.55 14.78 10.10
CA THR A 252 76.82 16.11 10.70
C THR A 252 75.64 17.11 10.63
N THR A 253 75.61 17.94 11.67
CA THR A 253 74.99 19.25 11.95
C THR A 253 74.77 20.26 10.81
N ALA A 254 73.64 21.00 10.85
CA ALA A 254 73.56 22.48 10.95
C ALA A 254 72.11 22.98 11.20
N LEU A 255 72.01 24.18 11.78
CA LEU A 255 70.94 24.81 12.59
C LEU A 255 69.99 25.75 11.76
N PRO A 256 69.06 26.57 12.34
CA PRO A 256 67.69 26.78 11.85
C PRO A 256 67.34 28.26 11.52
N SER A 257 66.11 28.49 11.05
CA SER A 257 65.39 29.79 11.12
C SER A 257 63.91 29.57 10.74
N THR A 258 62.94 29.72 11.64
CA THR A 258 62.07 30.91 11.86
C THR A 258 61.60 31.53 10.53
N THR A 259 60.30 31.71 10.25
CA THR A 259 59.41 32.70 10.88
C THR A 259 57.93 32.49 10.46
N SER A 260 57.03 32.96 11.32
CA SER A 260 55.56 32.97 11.39
C SER A 260 54.75 33.67 10.25
N PRO A 261 53.38 33.59 10.24
CA PRO A 261 52.44 34.08 9.19
C PRO A 261 52.09 35.59 9.42
N PRO A 262 51.11 36.33 8.80
CA PRO A 262 49.78 35.93 8.24
C PRO A 262 49.25 36.69 6.99
N GLN A 263 48.18 36.18 6.37
CA GLN A 263 46.84 36.80 6.20
C GLN A 263 45.93 35.87 5.40
#